data_AF-A0A848ZI86-F1
#
_entry.id   AF-A0A848ZI86-F1
#
_cell.length_a   1.000
_cell.length_b   1.000
_cell.length_c   1.000
_cell.angle_alpha   90.00
_cell.angle_beta   90.00
_cell.angle_gamma   90.00
#
_symmetry.space_group_name_H-M   'P 1'
#
loop_
_entity.id
_entity.type
_entity.pdbx_description
1 polymer ?
#
loop_
_entity_poly.entity_id
_entity_poly.type
_entity_poly.pdbx_seq_one_letter_code
_entity_poly.pdbx_strand_id
1 'polypeptide(L)'
;RVLILDVATSHTVGAALEGGEMAGFFEYHTSDITLERLEILLKELADGKLEHERILKEGGHGAYIRRSFGFEAADLIIATGPKRKLVENSRLPITFGAPLGDNMMTGTVGVLEAIRRRKGLEPISYL
;
A
#
# COMPACT_ATOMS: atom_id res chain seq x y z
N ARG A 1 2.56 -9.33 8.39
CA ARG A 1 1.44 -8.97 7.51
C ARG A 1 1.31 -7.47 7.53
N VAL A 2 1.51 -6.83 6.40
CA VAL A 2 1.62 -5.37 6.32
C VAL A 2 0.67 -4.87 5.25
N LEU A 3 -0.06 -3.81 5.56
CA LEU A 3 -0.76 -3.00 4.56
C LEU A 3 0.08 -1.76 4.27
N ILE A 4 0.26 -1.45 3.00
CA ILE A 4 1.03 -0.31 2.53
C ILE A 4 0.14 0.52 1.62
N LEU A 5 0.17 1.83 1.80
CA LEU A 5 -0.56 2.78 0.99
C LEU A 5 0.41 3.82 0.43
N ASP A 6 0.51 3.93 -0.89
CA ASP A 6 1.17 5.05 -1.56
C ASP A 6 0.10 6.03 -2.05
N VAL A 7 -0.03 7.16 -1.36
CA VAL A 7 -0.94 8.24 -1.75
C VAL A 7 -0.13 9.25 -2.57
N ALA A 8 0.02 8.96 -3.86
CA ALA A 8 0.77 9.80 -4.79
C ALA A 8 -0.08 10.92 -5.39
N THR A 9 0.54 11.79 -6.19
CA THR A 9 -0.17 12.93 -6.79
C THR A 9 -1.27 12.51 -7.77
N SER A 10 -0.99 11.51 -8.60
CA SER A 10 -1.91 11.06 -9.66
C SER A 10 -2.69 9.81 -9.27
N HIS A 11 -2.01 8.82 -8.68
CA HIS A 11 -2.61 7.55 -8.31
C HIS A 11 -2.39 7.24 -6.84
N THR A 12 -3.34 6.51 -6.27
CA THR A 12 -3.25 5.95 -4.93
C THR A 12 -3.30 4.43 -5.04
N VAL A 13 -2.26 3.79 -4.52
CA VAL A 13 -2.08 2.34 -4.56
C VAL A 13 -2.08 1.80 -3.14
N GLY A 14 -2.96 0.83 -2.85
CA GLY A 14 -2.92 0.06 -1.62
C GLY A 14 -2.43 -1.36 -1.91
N ALA A 15 -1.52 -1.89 -1.09
CA ALA A 15 -0.96 -3.22 -1.23
C ALA A 15 -0.95 -3.97 0.11
N ALA A 16 -1.22 -5.28 0.05
CA ALA A 16 -1.12 -6.21 1.16
C ALA A 16 0.09 -7.11 0.97
N LEU A 17 0.88 -7.30 2.01
CA LEU A 17 2.05 -8.18 2.01
C LEU A 17 2.00 -9.19 3.15
N GLU A 18 2.31 -10.44 2.83
CA GLU A 18 2.43 -11.55 3.76
C GLU A 18 3.66 -12.39 3.41
N GLY A 19 4.49 -12.71 4.42
CA GLY A 19 5.70 -13.51 4.21
C GLY A 19 6.72 -12.90 3.24
N GLY A 20 6.73 -11.57 3.10
CA GLY A 20 7.60 -10.87 2.14
C GLY A 20 7.13 -10.91 0.69
N GLU A 21 5.95 -11.47 0.43
CA GLU A 21 5.34 -11.52 -0.89
C GLU A 21 4.05 -10.69 -0.96
N MET A 22 3.67 -10.27 -2.16
CA MET A 22 2.40 -9.59 -2.40
C MET A 22 1.22 -10.54 -2.18
N ALA A 23 0.23 -10.11 -1.41
CA ALA A 23 -1.03 -10.78 -1.14
C ALA A 23 -2.18 -10.21 -1.98
N GLY A 24 -2.13 -8.91 -2.28
CA GLY A 24 -3.06 -8.24 -3.19
C GLY A 24 -2.76 -6.75 -3.29
N PHE A 25 -3.44 -6.08 -4.21
CA PHE A 25 -3.38 -4.62 -4.35
C PHE A 25 -4.65 -4.06 -5.00
N PHE A 26 -4.82 -2.73 -4.91
CA PHE A 26 -5.78 -1.95 -5.68
C PHE A 26 -5.16 -0.62 -6.12
N GLU A 27 -5.75 0.01 -7.12
CA GLU A 27 -5.33 1.32 -7.61
C GLU A 27 -6.52 2.22 -8.01
N TYR A 28 -6.43 3.50 -7.64
CA TYR A 28 -7.37 4.57 -8.02
C TYR A 28 -6.60 5.83 -8.45
N HIS A 29 -7.25 6.74 -9.17
CA HIS A 29 -6.75 8.13 -9.20
C HIS A 29 -6.87 8.75 -7.81
N THR A 30 -5.84 9.50 -7.39
CA THR A 30 -5.85 10.19 -6.10
C THR A 30 -6.95 11.26 -6.03
N SER A 31 -7.33 11.87 -7.15
CA SER A 31 -8.43 12.83 -7.20
C SER A 31 -9.80 12.21 -6.89
N ASP A 32 -9.94 10.91 -7.10
CA ASP A 32 -11.22 10.22 -7.09
C ASP A 32 -11.44 9.42 -5.79
N ILE A 33 -10.49 9.50 -4.85
CA ILE A 33 -10.51 8.72 -3.61
C ILE A 33 -10.67 9.60 -2.36
N THR A 34 -11.54 9.17 -1.45
CA THR A 34 -11.74 9.82 -0.14
C THR A 34 -11.07 9.02 0.97
N LEU A 35 -10.90 9.65 2.14
CA LEU A 35 -10.41 8.98 3.34
C LEU A 35 -11.27 7.77 3.72
N GLU A 36 -12.59 7.93 3.75
CA GLU A 36 -13.53 6.87 4.10
C GLU A 36 -13.43 5.69 3.14
N ARG A 37 -13.31 5.96 1.84
CA ARG A 37 -13.15 4.89 0.85
C ARG A 37 -11.82 4.16 1.04
N LEU A 38 -10.73 4.88 1.31
CA LEU A 38 -9.43 4.27 1.59
C LEU A 38 -9.48 3.34 2.81
N GLU A 39 -10.14 3.75 3.89
CA GLU A 39 -10.29 2.92 5.08
C GLU A 39 -11.05 1.62 4.78
N ILE A 40 -12.12 1.71 3.98
CA ILE A 40 -12.88 0.53 3.53
C ILE A 40 -12.00 -0.36 2.64
N LEU A 41 -11.31 0.23 1.66
CA LEU A 41 -10.46 -0.52 0.72
C LEU A 41 -9.33 -1.27 1.43
N LEU A 42 -8.69 -0.66 2.43
CA LEU A 42 -7.64 -1.33 3.23
C LEU A 42 -8.18 -2.55 3.98
N LYS A 43 -9.39 -2.46 4.53
CA LYS A 43 -10.07 -3.60 5.19
C LYS A 43 -10.46 -4.67 4.19
N GLU A 44 -11.14 -4.30 3.11
CA GLU A 44 -11.57 -5.21 2.05
C GLU A 44 -10.37 -5.91 1.40
N LEU A 45 -9.24 -5.21 1.23
CA LEU A 45 -7.99 -5.77 0.71
C LEU A 45 -7.44 -6.87 1.62
N ALA A 46 -7.31 -6.59 2.92
CA ALA A 46 -6.79 -7.57 3.89
C ALA A 46 -7.73 -8.78 4.06
N ASP A 47 -9.04 -8.55 3.99
CA ASP A 47 -10.07 -9.59 4.06
C ASP A 47 -10.22 -10.39 2.75
N GLY A 48 -9.63 -9.93 1.64
CA GLY A 48 -9.76 -10.57 0.33
C GLY A 48 -11.12 -10.35 -0.35
N LYS A 49 -11.80 -9.24 -0.05
CA LYS A 49 -13.14 -8.90 -0.53
C LYS A 49 -13.15 -7.93 -1.72
N LEU A 50 -11.97 -7.53 -2.22
CA LEU A 50 -11.89 -6.66 -3.39
C LEU A 50 -12.10 -7.44 -4.68
N GLU A 51 -12.99 -6.92 -5.53
CA GLU A 51 -13.27 -7.46 -6.85
C GLU A 51 -12.81 -6.48 -7.92
N HIS A 52 -12.02 -6.96 -8.87
CA HIS A 52 -11.49 -6.15 -9.98
C HIS A 52 -12.59 -5.35 -10.71
N GLU A 53 -13.68 -6.01 -11.09
CA GLU A 53 -14.79 -5.38 -11.81
C GLU A 53 -15.48 -4.27 -11.01
N ARG A 54 -15.61 -4.43 -9.69
CA ARG A 54 -16.20 -3.42 -8.82
C ARG A 54 -15.33 -2.17 -8.79
N ILE A 55 -14.01 -2.32 -8.66
CA ILE A 55 -13.06 -1.20 -8.67
C ILE A 55 -13.13 -0.43 -9.99
N LEU A 56 -13.18 -1.13 -11.13
CA LEU A 56 -13.32 -0.49 -12.44
C LEU A 56 -14.63 0.29 -12.57
N LYS A 57 -15.75 -0.27 -12.09
CA LYS A 57 -17.07 0.40 -12.10
C LYS A 57 -17.10 1.67 -11.25
N GLU A 58 -16.26 1.75 -10.22
CA GLU A 58 -16.07 2.93 -9.37
C GLU A 58 -15.06 3.93 -9.95
N GLY A 59 -14.51 3.69 -11.15
CA GLY A 59 -13.54 4.57 -11.82
C GLY A 59 -12.08 4.33 -11.41
N GLY A 60 -11.79 3.28 -10.64
CA GLY A 60 -10.43 2.85 -10.33
C GLY A 60 -9.75 2.10 -11.48
N HIS A 61 -8.48 1.74 -11.29
CA HIS A 61 -7.65 1.02 -12.29
C HIS A 61 -7.63 -0.50 -12.08
N GLY A 62 -8.31 -0.97 -11.04
CA GLY A 62 -8.54 -2.38 -10.75
C GLY A 62 -7.95 -2.83 -9.42
N ALA A 63 -8.18 -4.09 -9.11
CA ALA A 63 -7.58 -4.78 -7.97
C ALA A 63 -7.19 -6.22 -8.34
N TYR A 64 -6.31 -6.78 -7.53
CA TYR A 64 -5.89 -8.18 -7.60
C TYR A 64 -5.76 -8.73 -6.18
N ILE A 65 -6.30 -9.92 -5.93
CA ILE A 65 -6.17 -10.66 -4.67
C ILE A 65 -5.60 -12.04 -4.98
N ARG A 66 -4.48 -12.38 -4.33
CA ARG A 66 -3.87 -13.72 -4.36
C ARG A 66 -4.19 -14.52 -3.10
N ARG A 67 -4.19 -13.84 -1.95
CA ARG A 67 -4.46 -14.38 -0.62
C ARG A 67 -4.93 -13.27 0.31
N SER A 68 -5.63 -13.64 1.37
CA SER A 68 -6.07 -12.74 2.42
C SER A 68 -5.52 -13.21 3.77
N PHE A 69 -5.30 -12.27 4.67
CA PHE A 69 -4.86 -12.54 6.03
C PHE A 69 -5.82 -12.01 7.10
N GLY A 70 -6.90 -11.32 6.69
CA GLY A 70 -7.87 -10.69 7.57
C GLY A 70 -7.37 -9.37 8.15
N PHE A 71 -8.21 -8.34 8.14
CA PHE A 71 -7.79 -7.00 8.58
C PHE A 71 -7.26 -6.96 10.02
N GLU A 72 -7.92 -7.67 10.94
CA GLU A 72 -7.52 -7.75 12.36
C GLU A 72 -6.16 -8.43 12.58
N ALA A 73 -5.66 -9.13 11.56
CA ALA A 73 -4.35 -9.78 11.58
C ALA A 73 -3.25 -8.90 10.95
N ALA A 74 -3.58 -7.69 10.49
CA ALA A 74 -2.57 -6.74 10.02
C ALA A 74 -1.67 -6.32 11.20
N ASP A 75 -0.36 -6.55 11.07
CA ASP A 75 0.60 -6.20 12.13
C ASP A 75 1.00 -4.72 12.03
N LEU A 76 0.85 -4.11 10.84
CA LEU A 76 1.20 -2.72 10.57
C LEU A 76 0.46 -2.18 9.33
N ILE A 77 0.10 -0.88 9.38
CA ILE A 77 -0.39 -0.12 8.23
C ILE A 77 0.54 1.07 8.01
N ILE A 78 1.14 1.17 6.82
CA ILE A 78 2.07 2.24 6.45
C ILE A 78 1.46 3.10 5.35
N ALA A 79 1.54 4.42 5.48
CA ALA A 79 1.27 5.36 4.40
C ALA A 79 2.51 6.13 3.96
N THR A 80 2.67 6.30 2.67
CA THR A 80 3.73 7.07 2.02
C THR A 80 3.15 7.89 0.87
N GLY A 81 4.01 8.63 0.17
CA GLY A 81 3.63 9.46 -0.96
C GLY A 81 3.31 10.91 -0.57
N PRO A 82 3.42 11.84 -1.54
CA PRO A 82 3.31 13.29 -1.32
C PRO A 82 1.92 13.73 -0.82
N LYS A 83 0.88 12.92 -1.03
CA LYS A 83 -0.51 13.22 -0.64
C LYS A 83 -0.96 12.44 0.60
N ARG A 84 -0.05 11.75 1.31
CA ARG A 84 -0.36 10.96 2.52
C ARG A 84 -1.07 11.70 3.65
N LYS A 85 -1.07 13.03 3.64
CA LYS A 85 -1.92 13.83 4.57
C LYS A 85 -3.42 13.52 4.42
N LEU A 86 -3.86 12.96 3.29
CA LEU A 86 -5.23 12.46 3.11
C LEU A 86 -5.65 11.49 4.22
N VAL A 87 -4.71 10.73 4.79
CA VAL A 87 -4.97 9.73 5.84
C VAL A 87 -4.56 10.20 7.25
N GLU A 88 -4.24 11.48 7.44
CA GLU A 88 -3.82 12.05 8.74
C GLU A 88 -4.92 11.92 9.81
N ASN A 89 -6.18 12.04 9.42
CA ASN A 89 -7.34 11.92 10.30
C ASN A 89 -8.01 10.54 10.25
N SER A 90 -7.28 9.51 9.77
CA SER A 90 -7.83 8.16 9.69
C SER A 90 -8.13 7.60 11.08
N ARG A 91 -9.17 6.79 11.17
CA ARG A 91 -9.50 5.96 12.34
C ARG A 91 -8.63 4.72 12.42
N LEU A 92 -7.90 4.39 11.37
CA LEU A 92 -6.97 3.27 11.32
C LEU A 92 -5.61 3.69 11.91
N PRO A 93 -4.87 2.78 12.58
CA PRO A 93 -3.56 3.08 13.15
C PRO A 93 -2.48 3.13 12.06
N ILE A 94 -2.50 4.18 11.24
CA ILE A 94 -1.59 4.34 10.09
C ILE A 94 -0.31 5.05 10.52
N THR A 95 0.84 4.45 10.21
CA THR A 95 2.17 5.05 10.40
C THR A 95 2.69 5.65 9.10
N PHE A 96 3.28 6.85 9.15
CA PHE A 96 3.88 7.46 7.97
C PHE A 96 5.30 6.90 7.72
N GLY A 97 5.50 6.27 6.57
CA GLY A 97 6.79 5.71 6.16
C GLY A 97 7.69 6.75 5.49
N ALA A 98 8.99 6.70 5.77
CA ALA A 98 10.01 7.50 5.08
C ALA A 98 11.28 6.65 4.87
N PRO A 99 11.26 5.69 3.93
CA PRO A 99 12.42 4.83 3.66
C PRO A 99 13.65 5.69 3.34
N LEU A 100 14.77 5.42 4.03
CA LEU A 100 16.00 6.22 3.95
C LEU A 100 15.82 7.72 4.25
N GLY A 101 14.85 8.07 5.09
CA GLY A 101 14.64 9.43 5.57
C GLY A 101 13.69 10.28 4.72
N ASP A 102 13.28 9.81 3.53
CA ASP A 102 12.32 10.53 2.68
C ASP A 102 11.23 9.60 2.12
N ASN A 103 9.97 9.98 2.35
CA ASN A 103 8.81 9.30 1.77
C ASN A 103 8.84 9.23 0.23
N MET A 104 9.39 10.23 -0.45
CA MET A 104 9.52 10.25 -1.92
C MET A 104 10.50 9.21 -2.44
N MET A 105 11.35 8.65 -1.58
CA MET A 105 12.30 7.60 -1.92
C MET A 105 11.68 6.20 -1.91
N THR A 106 10.43 6.04 -1.47
CA THR A 106 9.80 4.71 -1.30
C THR A 106 9.89 3.85 -2.56
N GLY A 107 9.52 4.40 -3.73
CA GLY A 107 9.56 3.67 -5.00
C GLY A 107 10.99 3.26 -5.38
N THR A 108 11.91 4.22 -5.42
CA THR A 108 13.32 3.98 -5.80
C THR A 108 14.01 2.99 -4.86
N VAL A 109 13.83 3.15 -3.55
CA VAL A 109 14.38 2.24 -2.53
C VAL A 109 13.72 0.87 -2.62
N GLY A 110 12.41 0.80 -2.89
CA GLY A 110 11.71 -0.45 -3.10
C GLY A 110 12.25 -1.24 -4.30
N VAL A 111 12.53 -0.59 -5.43
CA VAL A 111 13.17 -1.21 -6.60
C VAL A 111 14.58 -1.70 -6.27
N LEU A 112 15.37 -0.88 -5.58
CA LEU A 112 16.71 -1.25 -5.15
C LEU A 112 16.69 -2.48 -4.23
N GLU A 113 15.78 -2.51 -3.24
CA GLU A 113 15.59 -3.63 -2.34
C GLU A 113 15.12 -4.90 -3.08
N ALA A 114 14.24 -4.76 -4.08
CA ALA A 114 13.81 -5.88 -4.91
C ALA A 114 14.98 -6.48 -5.71
N ILE A 115 15.84 -5.65 -6.30
CA ILE A 115 17.05 -6.09 -7.00
C ILE A 115 18.00 -6.79 -6.03
N ARG A 116 18.23 -6.19 -4.85
CA ARG A 116 19.09 -6.75 -3.80
C ARG A 116 18.67 -8.16 -3.42
N ARG A 117 17.38 -8.36 -3.12
CA ARG A 117 16.81 -9.69 -2.81
C ARG A 117 16.94 -10.66 -3.97
N ARG A 118 16.61 -10.23 -5.19
CA ARG A 118 16.68 -11.07 -6.40
C ARG A 118 18.10 -11.53 -6.70
N LYS A 119 19.10 -10.70 -6.43
CA LYS A 119 20.52 -10.95 -6.71
C LYS A 119 21.26 -11.59 -5.52
N GLY A 120 20.63 -11.74 -4.37
CA GLY A 120 21.27 -12.25 -3.16
C GLY A 120 22.38 -11.32 -2.63
N LEU A 121 22.22 -10.01 -2.79
CA LEU A 121 23.19 -9.03 -2.32
C LEU A 121 23.01 -8.74 -0.82
N GLU A 122 24.11 -8.35 -0.17
CA GLU A 122 24.12 -7.94 1.24
C GLU A 122 23.13 -6.80 1.54
N PRO A 123 22.54 -6.74 2.75
CA PRO A 123 21.66 -5.66 3.17
C PRO A 123 22.30 -4.28 3.00
N ILE A 124 21.52 -3.33 2.49
CA ILE A 124 21.96 -1.94 2.37
C ILE A 124 21.83 -1.29 3.74
N SER A 125 22.96 -0.90 4.32
CA SER A 125 23.01 -0.10 5.54
C SER A 125 22.91 1.38 5.17
N TYR A 126 22.08 2.11 5.91
CA TYR A 126 22.00 3.56 5.85
C TYR A 126 22.30 4.11 7.25
N LEU A 127 23.14 5.14 7.32
CA LEU A 127 23.60 5.77 8.56
C LEU A 127 22.53 6.69 9.16
#